data_AF-A0A938G010-F1
#
_entry.id   AF-A0A938G010-F1
#
_cell.length_a   1.000
_cell.length_b   1.000
_cell.length_c   1.000
_cell.angle_alpha   90.00
_cell.angle_beta   90.00
_cell.angle_gamma   90.00
#
_symmetry.space_group_name_H-M   'P 1'
#
loop_
_entity.id
_entity.type
_entity.pdbx_description
1 polymer ?
#
loop_
_entity_poly.entity_id
_entity_poly.type
_entity_poly.pdbx_seq_one_letter_code
_entity_poly.pdbx_strand_id
1 'polypeptide(L)'
;MAVWIDENGNLVRPAESASIERSPLRDMEVPPGLPERLDAMYRAVKAIPDDADAYRAAILDWVDNGGNSQFALTPDEVIERSQPHGDDEARAAACFQLGEHLRRTVGHDAAISWWREAHRLHPKNLTYKRQAWTLVTTAQGATENDLMQGPNEVYESNLLDDVLDAGGFGAFLVRPQL
;
A
#
# COMPACT_ATOMS: atom_id res chain seq x y z
N MET A 1 -2.56 -1.10 -6.95
CA MET A 1 -3.82 -0.39 -6.63
C MET A 1 -4.39 0.12 -7.94
N ALA A 2 -5.71 0.05 -8.10
CA ALA A 2 -6.40 0.61 -9.25
C ALA A 2 -7.73 1.25 -8.83
N VAL A 3 -8.24 2.14 -9.67
CA VAL A 3 -9.59 2.70 -9.61
C VAL A 3 -10.28 2.41 -10.94
N TRP A 4 -11.59 2.20 -10.94
CA TRP A 4 -12.37 2.00 -12.16
C TRP A 4 -13.16 3.27 -12.45
N ILE A 5 -13.04 3.76 -13.68
CA ILE A 5 -13.65 5.00 -14.13
C ILE A 5 -14.43 4.69 -15.41
N ASP A 6 -15.73 4.99 -15.42
CA ASP A 6 -16.58 4.77 -16.59
C ASP A 6 -16.28 5.77 -17.73
N GLU A 7 -16.94 5.59 -18.88
CA GLU A 7 -16.78 6.43 -20.06
C GLU A 7 -17.21 7.89 -19.85
N ASN A 8 -17.99 8.17 -18.80
CA ASN A 8 -18.42 9.51 -18.43
C ASN A 8 -17.47 10.17 -17.43
N GLY A 9 -16.40 9.49 -17.00
CA GLY A 9 -15.44 9.98 -16.02
C GLY A 9 -15.88 9.78 -14.57
N ASN A 10 -16.90 8.96 -14.31
CA ASN A 10 -17.35 8.66 -12.95
C ASN A 10 -16.59 7.47 -12.38
N LEU A 11 -16.21 7.58 -11.12
CA LEU A 11 -15.62 6.48 -10.39
C LEU A 11 -16.72 5.44 -10.10
N VAL A 12 -16.51 4.20 -10.56
CA VAL A 12 -17.44 3.07 -10.36
C VAL A 12 -16.90 2.01 -9.40
N ARG A 13 -15.65 2.14 -8.95
CA ARG A 13 -15.06 1.39 -7.83
C ARG A 13 -13.98 2.21 -7.13
N PRO A 14 -13.89 2.15 -5.78
CA PRO A 14 -12.86 2.85 -4.99
C PRO A 14 -11.45 2.35 -5.30
N ALA A 15 -10.45 3.09 -4.80
CA ALA A 15 -9.06 2.66 -4.88
C ALA A 15 -8.86 1.40 -4.02
N GLU A 16 -8.56 0.29 -4.68
CA GLU A 16 -8.39 -1.01 -4.04
C GLU A 16 -7.15 -1.75 -4.56
N SER A 17 -6.73 -2.78 -3.84
CA SER A 17 -5.66 -3.66 -4.27
C SER A 17 -6.08 -4.36 -5.55
N ALA A 18 -5.20 -4.33 -6.55
CA ALA A 18 -5.50 -4.77 -7.90
C ALA A 18 -4.33 -5.61 -8.40
N SER A 19 -4.62 -6.84 -8.76
CA SER A 19 -3.74 -7.72 -9.53
C SER A 19 -4.61 -8.48 -10.54
N ILE A 20 -4.10 -8.70 -11.74
CA ILE A 20 -4.75 -9.56 -12.75
C ILE A 20 -3.96 -10.85 -12.99
N GLU A 21 -2.82 -10.97 -12.31
CA GLU A 21 -1.92 -12.12 -12.38
C GLU A 21 -1.64 -12.63 -10.97
N ARG A 22 -1.72 -13.94 -10.82
CA ARG A 22 -1.35 -14.63 -9.58
C ARG A 22 0.15 -14.45 -9.34
N SER A 23 0.50 -14.04 -8.12
CA SER A 23 1.91 -13.83 -7.78
C SER A 23 2.68 -15.15 -7.75
N PRO A 24 3.80 -15.29 -8.50
CA PRO A 24 4.62 -16.51 -8.47
C PRO A 24 5.29 -16.73 -7.10
N LEU A 25 5.43 -15.67 -6.29
CA LEU A 25 5.99 -15.76 -4.94
C LEU A 25 5.16 -16.66 -4.02
N ARG A 26 3.87 -16.84 -4.29
CA ARG A 26 2.99 -17.73 -3.53
C ARG A 26 3.42 -19.18 -3.61
N ASP A 27 3.87 -19.61 -4.78
CA ASP A 27 4.21 -21.02 -5.04
C ASP A 27 5.70 -21.30 -4.82
N MET A 28 6.52 -20.26 -4.72
CA MET A 28 7.95 -20.38 -4.44
C MET A 28 8.20 -20.98 -3.05
N GLU A 29 9.02 -22.03 -2.97
CA GLU A 29 9.46 -22.56 -1.67
C GLU A 29 10.35 -21.56 -0.94
N VAL A 30 10.18 -21.43 0.37
CA VAL A 30 11.10 -20.61 1.19
C VAL A 30 12.38 -21.43 1.38
N PRO A 31 13.55 -20.92 0.96
CA PRO A 31 14.80 -21.64 1.13
C PRO A 31 15.06 -22.01 2.61
N PRO A 32 15.55 -23.23 2.90
CA PRO A 32 15.94 -23.59 4.26
C PRO A 32 17.20 -22.82 4.68
N GLY A 33 17.34 -22.58 5.99
CA GLY A 33 18.56 -21.98 6.57
C GLY A 33 18.69 -20.47 6.36
N LEU A 34 17.62 -19.79 5.94
CA LEU A 34 17.61 -18.32 5.89
C LEU A 34 17.75 -17.72 7.30
N PRO A 35 18.40 -16.55 7.42
CA PRO A 35 18.31 -15.73 8.61
C PRO A 35 16.86 -15.47 9.01
N GLU A 36 16.58 -15.46 10.30
CA GLU A 36 15.22 -15.38 10.87
C GLU A 36 14.37 -14.26 10.26
N ARG A 37 14.91 -13.04 10.15
CA ARG A 37 14.19 -11.90 9.56
C ARG A 37 13.88 -12.08 8.07
N LEU A 38 14.76 -12.73 7.31
CA LEU A 38 14.52 -13.00 5.90
C LEU A 38 13.46 -14.10 5.74
N ASP A 39 13.55 -15.18 6.53
CA ASP A 39 12.51 -16.22 6.55
C ASP A 39 11.13 -15.63 6.89
N ALA A 40 11.05 -14.78 7.93
CA ALA A 40 9.83 -14.10 8.32
C ALA A 40 9.28 -13.20 7.20
N MET A 41 10.14 -12.42 6.53
CA MET A 41 9.73 -11.60 5.39
C MET A 41 9.15 -12.44 4.25
N TYR A 42 9.83 -13.53 3.86
CA TYR A 42 9.33 -14.43 2.82
C TYR A 42 7.96 -15.01 3.18
N ARG A 43 7.78 -15.45 4.43
CA ARG A 43 6.49 -15.97 4.90
C ARG A 43 5.40 -14.90 4.89
N ALA A 44 5.71 -13.69 5.35
CA ALA A 44 4.77 -12.58 5.33
C ALA A 44 4.33 -12.20 3.91
N VAL A 45 5.28 -12.14 2.96
CA VAL A 45 4.98 -11.87 1.54
C VAL A 45 4.13 -12.98 0.93
N LYS A 46 4.43 -14.25 1.22
CA LYS A 46 3.63 -15.40 0.76
C LYS A 46 2.21 -15.39 1.30
N ALA A 47 2.01 -14.83 2.50
CA ALA A 47 0.71 -14.70 3.15
C ALA A 47 -0.13 -13.52 2.64
N ILE A 48 0.40 -12.69 1.72
CA ILE A 48 -0.39 -11.61 1.08
C ILE A 48 -1.64 -12.23 0.42
N PRO A 49 -2.85 -11.72 0.73
CA PRO A 49 -4.07 -12.16 0.07
C PRO A 49 -3.98 -12.04 -1.45
N ASP A 50 -4.54 -13.02 -2.15
CA ASP A 50 -4.52 -13.07 -3.61
C ASP A 50 -5.95 -13.10 -4.13
N ASP A 51 -6.31 -12.02 -4.82
CA ASP A 51 -7.61 -11.80 -5.42
C ASP A 51 -7.51 -11.75 -6.95
N ALA A 52 -6.38 -12.17 -7.54
CA ALA A 52 -6.06 -11.89 -8.94
C ALA A 52 -7.04 -12.50 -9.95
N ASP A 53 -7.40 -13.77 -9.79
CA ASP A 53 -8.32 -14.46 -10.70
C ASP A 53 -9.72 -13.83 -10.64
N ALA A 54 -10.21 -13.55 -9.43
CA ALA A 54 -11.50 -12.89 -9.21
C ALA A 54 -11.50 -11.47 -9.78
N TYR A 55 -10.44 -10.71 -9.54
CA TYR A 55 -10.29 -9.34 -10.02
C TYR A 55 -10.22 -9.29 -11.55
N ARG A 56 -9.48 -10.22 -12.17
CA ARG A 56 -9.45 -10.38 -13.63
C ARG A 56 -10.83 -10.72 -14.18
N ALA A 57 -11.56 -11.65 -13.57
CA ALA A 57 -12.91 -12.00 -13.99
C ALA A 57 -13.86 -10.78 -13.90
N ALA A 58 -13.74 -9.98 -12.84
CA ALA A 58 -14.53 -8.78 -12.67
C ALA A 58 -14.24 -7.71 -13.74
N ILE A 59 -12.96 -7.51 -14.11
CA ILE A 59 -12.60 -6.61 -15.22
C ILE A 59 -13.20 -7.09 -16.54
N LEU A 60 -13.13 -8.39 -16.82
CA LEU A 60 -13.67 -8.94 -18.07
C LEU A 60 -15.19 -8.77 -18.14
N ASP A 61 -15.89 -9.03 -17.04
CA ASP A 61 -17.34 -8.77 -16.94
C ASP A 61 -17.67 -7.29 -17.17
N TRP A 62 -16.83 -6.38 -16.65
CA TRP A 62 -16.99 -4.95 -16.88
C TRP A 62 -16.70 -4.52 -18.32
N VAL A 63 -15.71 -5.11 -18.98
CA VAL A 63 -15.44 -4.89 -20.40
C VAL A 63 -16.63 -5.32 -21.27
N ASP A 64 -17.25 -6.45 -20.95
CA ASP A 64 -18.34 -7.01 -21.74
C ASP A 64 -19.68 -6.28 -21.48
N ASN A 65 -19.93 -5.84 -20.23
CA ASN A 65 -21.24 -5.31 -19.81
C ASN A 65 -21.26 -3.81 -19.53
N GLY A 66 -20.10 -3.14 -19.49
CA GLY A 66 -19.99 -1.73 -19.14
C GLY A 66 -20.67 -1.41 -17.82
N GLY A 67 -21.47 -0.34 -17.78
CA GLY A 67 -22.23 0.07 -16.58
C GLY A 67 -23.26 -0.96 -16.08
N ASN A 68 -23.58 -2.01 -16.84
CA ASN A 68 -24.47 -3.09 -16.41
C ASN A 68 -23.72 -4.24 -15.70
N SER A 69 -22.39 -4.17 -15.59
CA SER A 69 -21.60 -5.14 -14.85
C SER A 69 -22.01 -5.17 -13.38
N GLN A 70 -22.10 -6.36 -12.80
CA GLN A 70 -22.38 -6.52 -11.38
C GLN A 70 -21.26 -5.96 -10.48
N PHE A 71 -20.07 -5.74 -11.04
CA PHE A 71 -18.92 -5.20 -10.31
C PHE A 71 -18.79 -3.68 -10.44
N ALA A 72 -19.53 -3.05 -11.36
CA ALA A 72 -19.65 -1.60 -11.45
C ALA A 72 -20.64 -1.12 -10.38
N LEU A 73 -20.12 -0.38 -9.39
CA LEU A 73 -20.91 0.06 -8.25
C LEU A 73 -21.74 1.31 -8.58
N THR A 74 -22.87 1.43 -7.92
CA THR A 74 -23.63 2.68 -7.90
C THR A 74 -22.86 3.79 -7.18
N PRO A 75 -23.17 5.08 -7.44
CA PRO A 75 -22.51 6.19 -6.74
C PRO A 75 -22.56 6.09 -5.21
N ASP A 76 -23.69 5.65 -4.64
CA ASP A 76 -23.85 5.51 -3.19
C ASP A 76 -22.96 4.38 -2.64
N GLU A 77 -22.88 3.25 -3.32
CA GLU A 77 -21.97 2.14 -2.96
C GLU A 77 -20.51 2.55 -3.08
N VAL A 78 -20.15 3.36 -4.08
CA VAL A 78 -18.80 3.91 -4.21
C VAL A 78 -18.46 4.78 -2.99
N ILE A 79 -19.36 5.67 -2.58
CA ILE A 79 -19.16 6.53 -1.42
C ILE A 79 -19.00 5.68 -0.15
N GLU A 80 -19.89 4.71 0.05
CA GLU A 80 -19.85 3.81 1.21
C GLU A 80 -18.53 3.01 1.24
N ARG A 81 -18.12 2.43 0.11
CA ARG A 81 -16.91 1.58 0.04
C ARG A 81 -15.61 2.36 -0.03
N SER A 82 -15.62 3.64 -0.38
CA SER A 82 -14.43 4.50 -0.38
C SER A 82 -13.87 4.77 1.02
N GLN A 83 -14.62 4.41 2.07
CA GLN A 83 -14.34 4.65 3.48
C GLN A 83 -14.23 6.16 3.81
N PRO A 84 -14.90 6.64 4.88
CA PRO A 84 -14.67 8.01 5.34
C PRO A 84 -13.22 8.12 5.84
N HIS A 85 -12.47 9.09 5.31
CA HIS A 85 -11.21 9.50 5.91
C HIS A 85 -11.57 10.37 7.11
N GLY A 86 -11.26 9.90 8.32
CA GLY A 86 -11.43 10.70 9.54
C GLY A 86 -10.48 11.89 9.56
N ASP A 87 -10.65 12.74 10.56
CA ASP A 87 -9.80 13.92 10.75
C ASP A 87 -8.31 13.53 10.87
N ASP A 88 -8.01 12.39 11.49
CA ASP A 88 -6.64 11.88 11.63
C ASP A 88 -6.03 11.47 10.29
N GLU A 89 -6.75 10.73 9.43
CA GLU A 89 -6.26 10.36 8.10
C GLU A 89 -6.08 11.58 7.19
N ALA A 90 -7.01 12.53 7.24
CA ALA A 90 -6.90 13.79 6.49
C ALA A 90 -5.68 14.60 6.95
N ARG A 91 -5.45 14.70 8.27
CA ARG A 91 -4.29 15.36 8.83
C ARG A 91 -2.99 14.62 8.51
N ALA A 92 -2.99 13.29 8.53
CA ALA A 92 -1.85 12.48 8.12
C ALA A 92 -1.45 12.77 6.67
N ALA A 93 -2.43 12.89 5.77
CA ALA A 93 -2.19 13.26 4.38
C ALA A 93 -1.57 14.66 4.26
N ALA A 94 -2.08 15.65 5.00
CA ALA A 94 -1.52 17.00 5.03
C ALA A 94 -0.08 17.02 5.55
N CYS A 95 0.19 16.32 6.67
CA CYS A 95 1.54 16.16 7.22
C CYS A 95 2.48 15.48 6.21
N PHE A 96 2.01 14.43 5.54
CA PHE A 96 2.79 13.73 4.53
C PHE A 96 3.18 14.64 3.36
N GLN A 97 2.22 15.40 2.82
CA GLN A 97 2.46 16.34 1.71
C GLN A 97 3.36 17.50 2.13
N LEU A 98 3.24 18.01 3.36
CA LEU A 98 4.12 19.04 3.88
C LEU A 98 5.57 18.52 4.02
N GLY A 99 5.75 17.28 4.50
CA GLY A 99 7.04 16.61 4.50
C GLY A 99 7.64 16.50 3.11
N GLU A 100 6.87 16.03 2.12
CA GLU A 100 7.33 15.97 0.73
C GLU A 100 7.71 17.34 0.16
N HIS A 101 6.94 18.38 0.48
CA HIS A 101 7.27 19.74 0.06
C HIS A 101 8.60 20.21 0.67
N LEU A 102 8.75 20.12 1.99
CA LEU A 102 9.96 20.56 2.71
C LEU A 102 11.18 19.75 2.29
N ARG A 103 11.05 18.46 2.01
CA ARG A 103 12.12 17.63 1.48
C ARG A 103 12.68 18.21 0.18
N ARG A 104 11.80 18.67 -0.71
CA ARG A 104 12.16 19.18 -2.04
C ARG A 104 12.70 20.61 -2.00
N THR A 105 12.22 21.44 -1.08
CA THR A 105 12.54 22.88 -1.05
C THR A 105 13.58 23.27 0.00
N VAL A 106 13.73 22.48 1.06
CA VAL A 106 14.63 22.76 2.19
C VAL A 106 15.64 21.65 2.37
N GLY A 107 15.19 20.39 2.43
CA GLY A 107 16.05 19.22 2.62
C GLY A 107 15.37 18.12 3.43
N HIS A 108 15.98 16.93 3.44
CA HIS A 108 15.40 15.73 4.05
C HIS A 108 15.07 15.91 5.54
N ASP A 109 15.97 16.51 6.32
CA ASP A 109 15.78 16.66 7.77
C ASP A 109 14.54 17.48 8.14
N ALA A 110 14.18 18.47 7.31
CA ALA A 110 12.99 19.30 7.51
C ALA A 110 11.67 18.52 7.33
N ALA A 111 11.71 17.37 6.66
CA ALA A 111 10.54 16.53 6.39
C ALA A 111 10.27 15.48 7.48
N ILE A 112 11.31 15.07 8.21
CA ILE A 112 11.27 13.90 9.13
C ILE A 112 10.15 14.04 10.17
N SER A 113 10.04 15.19 10.84
CA SER A 113 9.02 15.40 11.88
C SER A 113 7.59 15.29 11.34
N TRP A 114 7.36 15.76 10.11
CA TRP A 114 6.06 15.70 9.46
C TRP A 114 5.70 14.30 9.00
N TRP A 115 6.65 13.53 8.48
CA TRP A 115 6.38 12.12 8.16
C TRP A 115 6.18 11.27 9.41
N ARG A 116 6.94 11.50 10.50
CA ARG A 116 6.68 10.84 11.79
C ARG A 116 5.26 11.12 12.28
N GLU A 117 4.79 12.35 12.18
CA GLU A 117 3.41 12.69 12.55
C GLU A 117 2.39 12.01 11.63
N ALA A 118 2.67 11.92 10.32
CA ALA A 118 1.82 11.17 9.39
C ALA A 118 1.77 9.67 9.73
N HIS A 119 2.89 9.07 10.15
CA HIS A 119 2.95 7.67 10.58
C HIS A 119 2.15 7.44 11.87
N ARG A 120 2.22 8.39 12.81
CA ARG A 120 1.47 8.34 14.07
C ARG A 120 -0.05 8.46 13.84
N LEU A 121 -0.47 9.37 12.97
CA LEU A 121 -1.88 9.64 12.68
C LEU A 121 -2.53 8.54 11.83
N HIS A 122 -1.80 7.95 10.87
CA HIS A 122 -2.32 6.90 10.00
C HIS A 122 -1.37 5.69 9.97
N PRO A 123 -1.29 4.91 11.06
CA PRO A 123 -0.26 3.87 11.24
C PRO A 123 -0.37 2.70 10.25
N LYS A 124 -1.55 2.49 9.66
CA LYS A 124 -1.78 1.47 8.62
C LYS A 124 -1.55 1.98 7.19
N ASN A 125 -1.14 3.24 7.01
CA ASN A 125 -0.75 3.74 5.69
C ASN A 125 0.70 3.36 5.38
N LEU A 126 0.86 2.14 4.86
CA LEU A 126 2.18 1.61 4.54
C LEU A 126 2.88 2.40 3.42
N THR A 127 2.12 3.07 2.55
CA THR A 127 2.69 3.94 1.50
C THR A 127 3.49 5.09 2.10
N TYR A 128 2.93 5.82 3.07
CA TYR A 128 3.63 6.93 3.73
C TYR A 128 4.89 6.47 4.48
N LYS A 129 4.79 5.31 5.13
CA LYS A 129 5.91 4.69 5.84
C LYS A 129 7.02 4.27 4.90
N ARG A 130 6.70 3.45 3.89
CA ARG A 130 7.67 2.93 2.92
C ARG A 130 8.38 4.04 2.15
N GLN A 131 7.67 5.09 1.72
CA GLN A 131 8.30 6.20 1.02
C GLN A 131 9.34 6.90 1.91
N ALA A 132 9.01 7.15 3.17
CA ALA A 132 9.92 7.77 4.14
C ALA A 132 11.11 6.85 4.48
N TRP A 133 10.87 5.56 4.74
CA TRP A 133 11.93 4.58 5.03
C TRP A 133 12.89 4.37 3.87
N THR A 134 12.38 4.31 2.63
CA THR A 134 13.21 4.12 1.43
C THR A 134 14.29 5.20 1.33
N LEU A 135 13.95 6.44 1.68
CA LEU A 135 14.89 7.58 1.59
C LEU A 135 16.05 7.51 2.58
N VAL A 136 15.90 6.80 3.70
CA VAL A 136 16.95 6.68 4.73
C VAL A 136 17.68 5.35 4.68
N THR A 137 17.06 4.30 4.14
CA THR A 137 17.63 2.96 4.03
C THR A 137 18.35 2.72 2.71
N THR A 138 17.98 3.45 1.65
CA THR A 138 18.69 3.37 0.37
C THR A 138 20.02 4.08 0.48
N ALA A 139 21.12 3.34 0.25
CA ALA A 139 22.47 3.89 0.30
C ALA A 139 22.66 5.02 -0.72
N GLN A 140 23.46 6.04 -0.35
CA GLN A 140 23.78 7.13 -1.25
C GLN A 140 24.48 6.61 -2.51
N GLY A 141 23.94 6.97 -3.69
CA GLY A 141 24.47 6.52 -4.98
C GLY A 141 24.01 5.13 -5.41
N ALA A 142 23.12 4.47 -4.66
CA ALA A 142 22.50 3.24 -5.11
C ALA A 142 21.67 3.47 -6.38
N THR A 143 21.73 2.51 -7.31
CA THR A 143 20.92 2.52 -8.54
C THR A 143 19.51 1.96 -8.33
N GLU A 144 19.29 1.31 -7.19
CA GLU A 144 18.02 0.69 -6.81
C GLU A 144 17.65 1.09 -5.37
N ASN A 145 16.35 1.13 -5.10
CA ASN A 145 15.81 1.42 -3.78
C ASN A 145 15.93 0.20 -2.86
N ASP A 146 16.20 0.41 -1.57
CA ASP A 146 16.06 -0.65 -0.58
C ASP A 146 14.57 -1.02 -0.43
N LEU A 147 14.22 -2.25 -0.81
CA LEU A 147 12.87 -2.79 -0.68
C LEU A 147 12.64 -3.51 0.65
N MET A 148 13.72 -3.87 1.37
CA MET A 148 13.68 -4.49 2.68
C MET A 148 13.38 -3.48 3.78
N GLN A 149 13.87 -2.24 3.59
CA GLN A 149 13.54 -1.07 4.40
C GLN A 149 13.70 -1.39 5.88
N GLY A 150 14.90 -1.86 6.24
CA GLY A 150 15.22 -2.38 7.56
C GLY A 150 15.24 -1.34 8.68
N PRO A 151 15.55 -1.78 9.92
CA PRO A 151 15.75 -0.89 11.05
C PRO A 151 16.73 0.25 10.72
N ASN A 152 16.41 1.46 11.16
CA ASN A 152 17.20 2.67 10.94
C ASN A 152 17.06 3.60 12.16
N GLU A 153 17.91 4.62 12.26
CA GLU A 153 17.93 5.53 13.41
C GLU A 153 16.92 6.70 13.29
N VAL A 154 16.26 6.83 12.13
CA VAL A 154 15.41 7.98 11.80
C VAL A 154 13.94 7.71 12.10
N TYR A 155 13.44 6.50 11.89
CA TYR A 155 12.04 6.16 12.14
C TYR A 155 11.93 5.10 13.24
N GLU A 156 10.84 5.16 13.99
CA GLU A 156 10.60 4.29 15.16
C GLU A 156 10.41 2.82 14.78
N SER A 157 10.02 2.55 13.54
CA SER A 157 9.79 1.21 13.03
C SER A 157 10.31 1.04 11.59
N ASN A 158 10.16 -0.19 11.09
CA ASN A 158 10.59 -0.62 9.77
C ASN A 158 9.57 -1.59 9.18
N LEU A 159 9.76 -1.96 7.92
CA LEU A 159 8.77 -2.74 7.18
C LEU A 159 8.38 -4.06 7.86
N LEU A 160 9.37 -4.87 8.24
CA LEU A 160 9.09 -6.21 8.75
C LEU A 160 8.39 -6.15 10.10
N ASP A 161 8.85 -5.29 10.99
CA ASP A 161 8.29 -5.22 12.35
C ASP A 161 6.83 -4.72 12.30
N ASP A 162 6.54 -3.65 11.53
CA ASP A 162 5.17 -3.18 11.34
C ASP A 162 4.26 -4.26 10.72
N VAL A 163 4.78 -5.02 9.75
CA VAL A 163 4.05 -6.10 9.10
C VAL A 163 3.73 -7.21 10.08
N LEU A 164 4.69 -7.63 10.89
CA LEU A 164 4.49 -8.69 11.88
C LEU A 164 3.53 -8.24 12.99
N ASP A 165 3.70 -7.03 13.51
CA ASP A 165 2.86 -6.46 14.57
C ASP A 165 1.39 -6.33 14.13
N ALA A 166 1.16 -6.03 12.85
CA ALA A 166 -0.17 -5.95 12.27
C ALA A 166 -0.77 -7.33 11.88
N GLY A 167 -0.04 -8.43 12.05
CA GLY A 167 -0.48 -9.78 11.69
C GLY A 167 -0.32 -10.13 10.20
N GLY A 168 0.49 -9.37 9.46
CA GLY A 168 0.83 -9.58 8.05
C GLY A 168 0.44 -8.41 7.15
N PHE A 169 0.88 -8.48 5.89
CA PHE A 169 0.64 -7.43 4.90
C PHE A 169 -0.85 -7.17 4.62
N GLY A 170 -1.72 -8.16 4.84
CA GLY A 170 -3.17 -8.02 4.64
C GLY A 170 -3.79 -6.88 5.45
N ALA A 171 -3.19 -6.51 6.60
CA ALA A 171 -3.68 -5.41 7.43
C ALA A 171 -3.48 -4.01 6.80
N PHE A 172 -2.65 -3.90 5.76
CA PHE A 172 -2.34 -2.66 5.06
C PHE A 172 -2.98 -2.57 3.67
N LEU A 173 -3.75 -3.58 3.28
CA LEU A 173 -4.38 -3.69 1.96
C LEU A 173 -5.87 -3.41 2.05
N VAL A 174 -6.36 -2.54 1.16
CA VAL A 174 -7.79 -2.47 0.85
C VAL A 174 -8.05 -3.59 -0.15
N ARG A 175 -8.65 -4.70 0.30
CA ARG A 175 -8.97 -5.83 -0.59
C ARG A 175 -10.18 -5.52 -1.46
N PRO A 176 -10.19 -5.97 -2.72
CA PRO A 176 -11.34 -5.76 -3.56
C PRO A 176 -12.53 -6.58 -3.06
N GLN A 177 -13.71 -5.94 -3.04
CA GLN A 177 -14.98 -6.58 -2.70
C GLN A 177 -15.69 -6.92 -4.02
N LEU A 178 -15.43 -8.13 -4.53
CA LEU A 178 -15.91 -8.65 -5.81
C LEU A 178 -17.01 -9.68 -5.59
#